data_AF-A0A645JJI6-F1
#
_entry.id   AF-A0A645JJI6-F1
#
_cell.length_a   1.000
_cell.length_b   1.000
_cell.length_c   1.000
_cell.angle_alpha   90.00
_cell.angle_beta   90.00
_cell.angle_gamma   90.00
#
_symmetry.space_group_name_H-M   'P 1'
#
loop_
_entity.id
_entity.type
_entity.pdbx_description
1 polymer ?
#
loop_
_entity_poly.entity_id
_entity_poly.type
_entity_poly.pdbx_seq_one_letter_code
_entity_poly.pdbx_strand_id
1 'polypeptide(L)'
;MSVELDVWNQNDPVLKAARIHDTVQGQWLVENSWKYGYVFRYPVLNYPLPGTVDKSFKTAINLKIDAYRYVGVPHAAVMRQLDLCLEEYIEYLIENEHAAVYEDGQLKDEIFRVEAAPGDHDLRLPEGAASYSVSDDNMGGLVVAVTF
;
A
#
# COMPACT_ATOMS: atom_id res chain seq x y z
N MET A 1 -2.75 -6.92 7.62
CA MET A 1 -3.65 -6.34 8.64
C MET A 1 -4.47 -5.23 8.00
N SER A 2 -5.79 -5.21 8.19
CA SER A 2 -6.66 -4.11 7.74
C SER A 2 -7.27 -3.39 8.94
N VAL A 3 -7.49 -2.09 8.82
CA VAL A 3 -8.07 -1.23 9.86
C VAL A 3 -9.07 -0.26 9.24
N GLU A 4 -10.09 0.10 10.02
CA GLU A 4 -10.99 1.22 9.73
C GLU A 4 -10.61 2.37 10.66
N LEU A 5 -10.59 3.58 10.14
CA LEU A 5 -10.13 4.76 10.87
C LEU A 5 -11.20 5.84 10.80
N ASP A 6 -11.37 6.56 11.92
CA ASP A 6 -12.29 7.68 12.02
C ASP A 6 -11.67 8.83 12.83
N VAL A 7 -12.24 10.03 12.71
CA VAL A 7 -11.85 11.21 13.46
C VAL A 7 -12.55 11.25 14.82
N TRP A 8 -11.84 11.69 15.85
CA TRP A 8 -12.42 11.80 17.19
C TRP A 8 -11.93 13.04 17.93
N ASN A 9 -12.90 13.81 18.46
CA ASN A 9 -12.67 14.82 19.47
C ASN A 9 -13.93 14.96 20.33
N GLN A 10 -13.79 14.67 21.63
CA GLN A 10 -14.93 14.67 22.56
C GLN A 10 -15.67 16.02 22.60
N ASN A 11 -14.93 17.12 22.48
CA ASN A 11 -15.42 18.49 22.63
C ASN A 11 -15.83 19.15 21.30
N ASP A 12 -15.72 18.44 20.18
CA ASP A 12 -16.07 18.96 18.86
C ASP A 12 -17.22 18.15 18.25
N PRO A 13 -18.48 18.61 18.41
CA PRO A 13 -19.64 17.92 17.86
C PRO A 13 -19.68 17.95 16.32
N VAL A 14 -19.04 18.93 15.68
CA VAL A 14 -18.98 19.02 14.22
C VAL A 14 -18.05 17.94 13.68
N LEU A 15 -16.87 17.79 14.28
CA LEU A 15 -15.91 16.75 13.87
C LEU A 15 -16.47 15.34 14.06
N LYS A 16 -17.17 15.08 15.17
CA LYS A 16 -17.78 13.75 15.44
C LYS A 16 -18.87 13.36 14.44
N ALA A 17 -19.50 14.33 13.78
CA ALA A 17 -20.54 14.08 12.77
C ALA A 17 -19.99 14.10 11.33
N ALA A 18 -18.72 14.50 11.15
CA ALA A 18 -18.09 14.54 9.85
C ALA A 18 -17.63 13.14 9.42
N ARG A 19 -17.61 12.88 8.11
CA ARG A 19 -16.92 11.70 7.57
C ARG A 19 -15.43 11.97 7.58
N ILE A 20 -14.61 10.98 7.96
CA ILE A 20 -13.15 11.14 8.06
C ILE A 20 -12.53 11.86 6.85
N HIS A 21 -12.86 11.46 5.61
CA HIS A 21 -12.26 12.05 4.41
C HIS A 21 -12.76 13.44 4.03
N ASP A 22 -13.82 13.94 4.67
CA ASP A 22 -14.26 15.33 4.53
C ASP A 22 -13.49 16.27 5.50
N THR A 23 -12.62 15.72 6.35
CA THR A 23 -11.82 16.46 7.33
C THR A 23 -10.36 16.61 6.89
N VAL A 24 -9.67 17.61 7.45
CA VAL A 24 -8.23 17.81 7.20
C VAL A 24 -7.38 16.64 7.71
N GLN A 25 -7.81 15.95 8.76
CA GLN A 25 -7.13 14.79 9.33
C GLN A 25 -7.22 13.58 8.39
N GLY A 26 -8.41 13.32 7.82
CA GLY A 26 -8.59 12.24 6.86
C GLY A 26 -7.89 12.50 5.52
N GLN A 27 -7.86 13.76 5.07
CA GLN A 27 -7.08 14.15 3.88
C GLN A 27 -5.58 13.91 4.11
N TRP A 28 -5.06 14.36 5.24
CA TRP A 28 -3.67 14.10 5.62
C TRP A 28 -3.36 12.60 5.68
N LEU A 29 -4.28 11.79 6.23
CA LEU A 29 -4.12 10.35 6.32
C LEU A 29 -3.99 9.72 4.94
N VAL A 30 -4.88 10.03 3.98
CA VAL A 30 -4.77 9.51 2.61
C VAL A 30 -3.44 9.90 1.96
N GLU A 31 -2.98 11.13 2.16
CA GLU A 31 -1.75 11.64 1.55
C GLU A 31 -0.46 11.07 2.17
N ASN A 32 -0.50 10.63 3.43
CA ASN A 32 0.70 10.32 4.21
C ASN A 32 0.74 8.89 4.77
N SER A 33 -0.36 8.13 4.76
CA SER A 33 -0.40 6.78 5.36
C SER A 33 0.63 5.83 4.76
N TRP A 34 0.97 6.01 3.48
CA TRP A 34 1.94 5.19 2.75
C TRP A 34 3.34 5.26 3.37
N LYS A 35 3.71 6.40 3.96
CA LYS A 35 4.99 6.58 4.69
C LYS A 35 5.12 5.64 5.88
N TYR A 36 4.00 5.11 6.37
CA TYR A 36 3.89 4.21 7.51
C TYR A 36 3.44 2.79 7.08
N GLY A 37 3.49 2.49 5.78
CA GLY A 37 3.16 1.17 5.25
C GLY A 37 1.68 0.89 5.07
N TYR A 38 0.82 1.91 5.13
CA TYR A 38 -0.63 1.78 4.92
C TYR A 38 -1.08 2.39 3.60
N VAL A 39 -1.97 1.68 2.91
CA VAL A 39 -2.62 2.14 1.67
C VAL A 39 -4.13 2.19 1.83
N PHE A 40 -4.78 3.10 1.13
CA PHE A 40 -6.24 3.13 1.04
C PHE A 40 -6.72 1.96 0.18
N ARG A 41 -7.59 1.10 0.72
CA ARG A 41 -7.78 -0.24 0.17
C ARG A 41 -8.75 -0.31 -1.02
N TYR A 42 -9.79 0.52 -1.00
CA TYR A 42 -10.88 0.47 -1.99
C TYR A 42 -11.16 1.86 -2.60
N PRO A 43 -10.24 2.39 -3.44
CA PRO A 43 -10.50 3.63 -4.16
C PRO A 43 -11.68 3.47 -5.12
N VAL A 44 -12.63 4.41 -5.07
CA VAL A 44 -13.74 4.52 -6.02
C VAL A 44 -13.76 5.94 -6.60
N LEU A 45 -14.57 6.18 -7.65
CA LEU A 45 -14.58 7.49 -8.31
C LEU A 45 -14.77 8.64 -7.30
N ASN A 46 -13.80 9.56 -7.26
CA ASN A 46 -13.76 10.72 -6.36
C ASN A 46 -13.79 10.37 -4.85
N TYR A 47 -13.26 9.20 -4.47
CA TYR A 47 -13.12 8.80 -3.07
C TYR A 47 -11.92 7.85 -2.87
N PRO A 48 -11.03 8.10 -1.89
CA PRO A 48 -11.26 8.91 -0.69
C PRO A 48 -11.09 10.41 -0.88
N LEU A 49 -10.46 10.85 -1.99
CA LEU A 49 -10.27 12.27 -2.31
C LEU A 49 -10.95 12.64 -3.64
N PRO A 50 -11.31 13.93 -3.83
CA PRO A 50 -11.71 14.41 -5.15
C PRO A 50 -10.59 14.14 -6.19
N GLY A 51 -10.96 13.64 -7.36
CA GLY A 51 -10.01 13.27 -8.41
C GLY A 51 -9.42 11.85 -8.28
N THR A 52 -9.76 11.09 -7.23
CA THR A 52 -9.39 9.67 -7.16
C THR A 52 -10.00 8.90 -8.33
N VAL A 53 -9.14 8.18 -9.06
CA VAL A 53 -9.52 7.27 -10.14
C VAL A 53 -10.23 6.05 -9.56
N ASP A 54 -11.32 5.63 -10.20
CA ASP A 54 -12.05 4.44 -9.77
C ASP A 54 -11.22 3.18 -9.97
N LYS A 55 -11.12 2.34 -8.93
CA LYS A 55 -10.44 1.05 -8.98
C LYS A 55 -11.37 -0.11 -8.68
N SER A 56 -12.67 0.13 -8.62
CA SER A 56 -13.69 -0.91 -8.36
C SER A 56 -13.65 -2.05 -9.38
N PHE A 57 -13.21 -1.79 -10.62
CA PHE A 57 -13.03 -2.80 -11.66
C PHE A 57 -11.91 -3.81 -11.36
N LYS A 58 -10.96 -3.45 -10.49
CA LYS A 58 -9.89 -4.34 -9.97
C LYS A 58 -10.23 -4.89 -8.60
N THR A 59 -10.68 -4.04 -7.68
CA THR A 59 -10.94 -4.45 -6.28
C THR A 59 -12.24 -5.22 -6.11
N ALA A 60 -13.14 -5.19 -7.10
CA ALA A 60 -14.52 -5.67 -7.05
C ALA A 60 -15.40 -5.01 -5.97
N ILE A 61 -14.95 -3.91 -5.36
CA ILE A 61 -15.68 -3.16 -4.33
C ILE A 61 -15.95 -1.75 -4.84
N ASN A 62 -17.22 -1.38 -4.95
CA ASN A 62 -17.69 -0.05 -5.39
C ASN A 62 -18.31 0.78 -4.24
N LEU A 63 -18.04 0.39 -3.00
CA LEU A 63 -18.54 1.05 -1.80
C LEU A 63 -17.51 2.05 -1.26
N LYS A 64 -18.00 3.15 -0.68
CA LYS A 64 -17.17 4.10 0.06
C LYS A 64 -16.90 3.56 1.46
N ILE A 65 -15.80 2.82 1.61
CA ILE A 65 -15.37 2.20 2.86
C ILE A 65 -14.07 2.85 3.31
N ASP A 66 -14.01 3.35 4.54
CA ASP A 66 -12.83 4.02 5.13
C ASP A 66 -11.76 2.98 5.57
N ALA A 67 -11.44 2.03 4.69
CA ALA A 67 -10.57 0.89 4.97
C ALA A 67 -9.13 1.14 4.52
N TYR A 68 -8.20 0.94 5.46
CA TYR A 68 -6.76 0.98 5.24
C TYR A 68 -6.15 -0.40 5.41
N ARG A 69 -5.19 -0.72 4.54
CA ARG A 69 -4.47 -1.99 4.55
C ARG A 69 -3.00 -1.73 4.83
N TYR A 70 -2.46 -2.36 5.87
CA TYR A 70 -1.02 -2.44 6.06
C TYR A 70 -0.43 -3.43 5.04
N VAL A 71 0.51 -2.93 4.25
CA VAL A 71 1.29 -3.69 3.27
C VAL A 71 2.79 -3.64 3.57
N GLY A 72 3.26 -2.71 4.40
CA GLY A 72 4.69 -2.47 4.65
C GLY A 72 5.19 -1.23 3.92
N VAL A 73 6.17 -0.52 4.50
CA VAL A 73 6.64 0.79 4.00
C VAL A 73 7.16 0.73 2.55
N PRO A 74 8.03 -0.23 2.16
CA PRO A 74 8.55 -0.32 0.80
C PRO A 74 7.42 -0.50 -0.23
N HIS A 75 6.50 -1.41 0.05
CA HIS A 75 5.39 -1.73 -0.82
C HIS A 75 4.42 -0.55 -0.97
N ALA A 76 4.09 0.11 0.14
CA ALA A 76 3.21 1.27 0.12
C ALA A 76 3.82 2.44 -0.65
N ALA A 77 5.15 2.62 -0.63
CA ALA A 77 5.85 3.62 -1.42
C ALA A 77 5.71 3.36 -2.93
N VAL A 78 5.93 2.12 -3.38
CA VAL A 78 5.72 1.73 -4.79
C VAL A 78 4.27 1.96 -5.21
N MET A 79 3.32 1.46 -4.42
CA MET A 79 1.89 1.63 -4.68
C MET A 79 1.49 3.10 -4.77
N ARG A 80 2.07 3.97 -3.93
CA ARG A 80 1.80 5.41 -3.95
C ARG A 80 2.38 6.07 -5.19
N GLN A 81 3.62 5.74 -5.55
CA GLN A 81 4.34 6.39 -6.65
C GLN A 81 3.77 6.02 -8.02
N LEU A 82 3.30 4.77 -8.16
CA LEU A 82 2.70 4.27 -9.39
C LEU A 82 1.17 4.41 -9.42
N ASP A 83 0.57 4.97 -8.35
CA ASP A 83 -0.88 5.05 -8.15
C ASP A 83 -1.56 3.70 -8.40
N LEU A 84 -1.26 2.67 -7.60
CA LEU A 84 -1.76 1.29 -7.72
C LEU A 84 -2.64 0.90 -6.51
N CYS A 85 -3.74 0.18 -6.74
CA CYS A 85 -4.38 -0.60 -5.67
C CYS A 85 -3.60 -1.89 -5.42
N LEU A 86 -4.00 -2.67 -4.41
CA LEU A 86 -3.28 -3.89 -4.05
C LEU A 86 -3.28 -4.90 -5.20
N GLU A 87 -4.41 -5.06 -5.89
CA GLU A 87 -4.54 -5.97 -7.03
C GLU A 87 -3.61 -5.57 -8.17
N GLU A 88 -3.62 -4.29 -8.56
CA GLU A 88 -2.73 -3.76 -9.61
C GLU A 88 -1.25 -3.86 -9.22
N TYR A 89 -0.93 -3.72 -7.93
CA TYR A 89 0.43 -3.88 -7.43
C TYR A 89 0.93 -5.32 -7.53
N ILE A 90 0.09 -6.32 -7.24
CA ILE A 90 0.46 -7.72 -7.41
C ILE A 90 0.61 -8.05 -8.91
N GLU A 91 -0.30 -7.57 -9.77
CA GLU A 91 -0.17 -7.71 -11.22
C GLU A 91 1.14 -7.09 -11.74
N TYR A 92 1.45 -5.88 -11.29
CA TYR A 92 2.71 -5.21 -11.63
C TYR A 92 3.93 -6.06 -11.27
N LEU A 93 3.95 -6.67 -10.07
CA LEU A 93 5.03 -7.54 -9.64
C LEU A 93 5.07 -8.88 -10.37
N ILE A 94 3.94 -9.41 -10.82
CA ILE A 94 3.89 -10.60 -11.68
C ILE A 94 4.51 -10.29 -13.05
N GLU A 95 4.26 -9.10 -13.60
CA GLU A 95 4.74 -8.71 -14.93
C GLU A 95 6.20 -8.25 -14.95
N ASN A 96 6.64 -7.55 -13.91
CA ASN A 96 7.97 -6.89 -13.87
C ASN A 96 8.96 -7.57 -12.93
N GLU A 97 8.47 -8.41 -12.00
CA GLU A 97 9.25 -9.13 -10.97
C GLU A 97 10.08 -8.23 -10.02
N HIS A 98 10.08 -6.92 -10.21
CA HIS A 98 10.96 -5.98 -9.52
C HIS A 98 10.34 -4.58 -9.39
N ALA A 99 10.65 -3.92 -8.28
CA ALA A 99 10.43 -2.49 -8.08
C ALA A 99 11.56 -1.90 -7.22
N ALA A 100 11.95 -0.66 -7.48
CA ALA A 100 12.95 0.05 -6.68
C ALA A 100 12.40 1.41 -6.21
N VAL A 101 12.64 1.73 -4.95
CA VAL A 101 12.28 2.99 -4.31
C VAL A 101 13.55 3.79 -4.05
N TYR A 102 13.59 5.01 -4.57
CA TYR A 102 14.71 5.93 -4.37
C TYR A 102 14.29 7.10 -3.47
N GLU A 103 15.16 7.48 -2.54
CA GLU A 103 15.02 8.66 -1.70
C GLU A 103 16.28 9.52 -1.86
N ASP A 104 16.12 10.79 -2.22
CA ASP A 104 17.22 11.72 -2.51
C ASP A 104 18.28 11.17 -3.50
N GLY A 105 17.83 10.38 -4.48
CA GLY A 105 18.68 9.76 -5.50
C GLY A 105 19.45 8.52 -5.04
N GLN A 106 19.24 8.07 -3.81
CA GLN A 106 19.84 6.84 -3.26
C GLN A 106 18.79 5.72 -3.23
N LEU A 107 19.23 4.49 -3.50
CA LEU A 107 18.36 3.32 -3.38
C LEU A 107 18.01 3.12 -1.91
N LYS A 108 16.73 3.21 -1.59
CA LYS A 108 16.21 3.07 -0.23
C LYS A 108 15.64 1.68 -0.01
N ASP A 109 14.76 1.26 -0.91
CA ASP A 109 14.15 -0.05 -0.86
C ASP A 109 14.16 -0.71 -2.24
N GLU A 110 14.23 -2.03 -2.23
CA GLU A 110 14.14 -2.86 -3.43
C GLU A 110 13.19 -4.03 -3.17
N ILE A 111 12.28 -4.25 -4.10
CA ILE A 111 11.23 -5.26 -3.99
C ILE A 111 11.39 -6.22 -5.16
N PHE A 112 11.33 -7.51 -4.88
CA PHE A 112 11.36 -8.57 -5.89
C PHE A 112 10.22 -9.54 -5.67
N ARG A 113 9.70 -10.09 -6.76
CA ARG A 113 8.80 -11.23 -6.72
C ARG A 113 9.55 -12.48 -7.17
N VAL A 114 9.37 -13.57 -6.44
CA VAL A 114 9.91 -14.89 -6.77
C VAL A 114 8.75 -15.87 -6.82
N GLU A 115 8.66 -16.69 -7.88
CA GLU A 115 7.66 -17.74 -7.92
C GLU A 115 7.86 -18.74 -6.78
N ALA A 116 6.79 -19.03 -6.06
CA ALA A 116 6.80 -19.98 -4.95
C ALA A 116 6.47 -21.38 -5.49
N ALA A 117 7.49 -22.14 -5.89
CA ALA A 117 7.27 -23.57 -6.13
C ALA A 117 7.16 -24.32 -4.79
N PRO A 118 6.58 -25.52 -4.73
CA PRO A 118 6.59 -26.32 -3.50
C PRO A 118 8.03 -26.67 -3.06
N GLY A 119 8.35 -26.46 -1.78
CA GLY A 119 9.64 -26.83 -1.19
C GLY A 119 10.42 -25.65 -0.61
N ASP A 120 11.65 -25.93 -0.17
CA ASP A 120 12.57 -24.92 0.35
C ASP A 120 13.20 -24.12 -0.80
N HIS A 121 13.28 -22.80 -0.62
CA HIS A 121 13.86 -21.87 -1.59
C HIS A 121 15.02 -21.08 -0.98
N ASP A 122 16.13 -21.05 -1.70
CA ASP A 122 17.25 -20.17 -1.36
C ASP A 122 17.05 -18.80 -1.99
N LEU A 123 16.80 -17.78 -1.16
CA LEU A 123 16.72 -16.38 -1.58
C LEU A 123 18.06 -15.69 -1.35
N ARG A 124 18.64 -15.13 -2.41
CA ARG A 124 19.85 -14.30 -2.32
C ARG A 124 19.44 -12.83 -2.21
N LEU A 125 19.84 -12.19 -1.12
CA LEU A 125 19.62 -10.77 -0.91
C LEU A 125 20.77 -9.95 -1.54
N PRO A 126 20.49 -8.74 -2.04
CA PRO A 126 21.53 -7.81 -2.48
C PRO A 126 22.58 -7.52 -1.39
N GLU A 127 23.83 -7.28 -1.79
CA GLU A 127 24.86 -6.81 -0.86
C GLU A 127 24.47 -5.45 -0.27
N GLY A 128 24.75 -5.25 1.02
CA GLY A 128 24.42 -4.02 1.72
C GLY A 128 22.99 -3.94 2.26
N ALA A 129 22.18 -4.98 2.10
CA ALA A 129 20.85 -5.07 2.73
C ALA A 129 20.94 -4.89 4.25
N ALA A 130 20.32 -3.84 4.77
CA ALA A 130 20.22 -3.59 6.21
C ALA A 130 19.13 -4.46 6.86
N SER A 131 18.02 -4.68 6.16
CA SER A 131 16.93 -5.56 6.61
C SER A 131 16.11 -6.08 5.43
N TYR A 132 15.31 -7.11 5.67
CA TYR A 132 14.38 -7.63 4.67
C TYR A 132 13.08 -8.11 5.30
N SER A 133 12.04 -8.21 4.48
CA SER A 133 10.78 -8.86 4.81
C SER A 133 10.31 -9.73 3.65
N VAL A 134 9.65 -10.85 3.94
CA VAL A 134 9.08 -11.76 2.95
C VAL A 134 7.60 -11.95 3.25
N SER A 135 6.77 -11.88 2.22
CA SER A 135 5.33 -12.17 2.29
C SER A 135 4.91 -13.00 1.09
N ASP A 136 3.93 -13.88 1.30
CA ASP A 136 3.18 -14.47 0.19
C ASP A 136 2.36 -13.38 -0.53
N ASP A 137 2.23 -13.46 -1.85
CA ASP A 137 1.38 -12.60 -2.67
C ASP A 137 -0.08 -13.10 -2.81
N ASN A 138 -0.37 -14.30 -2.28
CA ASN A 138 -1.61 -15.08 -2.46
C ASN A 138 -1.95 -15.40 -3.93
N MET A 139 -0.94 -15.33 -4.80
CA MET A 139 -0.99 -15.59 -6.25
C MET A 139 0.13 -16.58 -6.67
N GLY A 140 0.72 -17.30 -5.71
CA GLY A 140 1.74 -18.32 -5.97
C GLY A 140 3.16 -17.79 -6.03
N GLY A 141 3.43 -16.62 -5.46
CA GLY A 141 4.75 -16.00 -5.36
C GLY A 141 5.07 -15.48 -3.96
N LEU A 142 6.36 -15.31 -3.71
CA LEU A 142 6.88 -14.58 -2.56
C LEU A 142 7.30 -13.19 -3.01
N VAL A 143 6.89 -12.18 -2.27
CA VAL A 143 7.37 -10.81 -2.40
C VAL A 143 8.41 -10.57 -1.31
N VAL A 144 9.62 -10.24 -1.74
CA VAL A 144 10.74 -9.90 -0.88
C VAL A 144 10.95 -8.38 -0.97
N ALA A 145 10.88 -7.69 0.15
CA ALA A 145 11.32 -6.30 0.24
C ALA A 145 12.63 -6.23 1.03
N VAL A 146 13.58 -5.48 0.50
CA VAL A 146 14.91 -5.24 1.04
C VAL A 146 15.06 -3.75 1.28
N THR A 147 15.60 -3.37 2.42
CA THR A 147 15.91 -1.98 2.77
C THR A 147 17.42 -1.81 2.92
N PHE A 148 17.95 -0.69 2.44
CA PHE A 148 19.37 -0.31 2.46
C PHE A 148 19.65 0.84 3.42
#